data_AF-A0A7C2FZD0-F1
#
_entry.id   AF-A0A7C2FZD0-F1
#
_cell.length_a   1.000
_cell.length_b   1.000
_cell.length_c   1.000
_cell.angle_alpha   90.00
_cell.angle_beta   90.00
_cell.angle_gamma   90.00
#
_symmetry.space_group_name_H-M   'P 1'
#
loop_
_entity.id
_entity.type
_entity.pdbx_description
1 polymer ?
#
loop_
_entity_poly.entity_id
_entity_poly.type
_entity_poly.pdbx_seq_one_letter_code
_entity_poly.pdbx_strand_id
1 'polypeptide(L)'
;MLREAEEFSLMLELLKLLAENEKITLHIVEEELGLTREEYEALISVLKKYFMLREEKDSIVFYRGDNLKAIHPWGWNYVYKVVAGSTMIMARRCPPWSITVTEYQVYGRGRHGKTWIGGLGGLWVTYKMGLHAHSAQFLPIAVPVLLSRILRDQFKINALIKWPNDIVVNDKKLAGILVEAESSGPDMVGYIGLGININNDPPLETAISLKVITGSLVPRNRLFSKLTGWVSRIEKLVERPELLRLEYLEKLSTLGRKVKVVTKDSEIVGTASSISELGELIVETSSGSVKVSSSEALKIIHLD
;
A
#
# COMPACT_ATOMS: atom_id res chain seq x y z
N MET A 1 -0.18 0.96 -29.04
CA MET A 1 1.12 1.13 -28.38
C MET A 1 1.61 2.58 -28.32
N LEU A 2 2.05 3.23 -29.42
CA LEU A 2 2.54 4.63 -29.34
C LEU A 2 1.45 5.62 -28.90
N ARG A 3 0.28 5.57 -29.55
CA ARG A 3 -0.88 6.41 -29.22
C ARG A 3 -1.38 6.20 -27.78
N GLU A 4 -1.42 4.95 -27.31
CA GLU A 4 -1.84 4.64 -25.93
C GLU A 4 -0.84 5.18 -24.89
N ALA A 5 0.46 5.18 -25.21
CA ALA A 5 1.49 5.73 -24.35
C ALA A 5 1.43 7.27 -24.29
N GLU A 6 1.16 7.91 -25.43
CA GLU A 6 0.93 9.37 -25.51
C GLU A 6 -0.32 9.76 -24.71
N GLU A 7 -1.45 9.07 -24.90
CA GLU A 7 -2.68 9.30 -24.14
C GLU A 7 -2.46 9.10 -22.63
N PHE A 8 -1.71 8.06 -22.23
CA PHE A 8 -1.37 7.85 -20.83
C PHE A 8 -0.48 8.98 -20.28
N SER A 9 0.48 9.47 -21.05
CA SER A 9 1.33 10.60 -20.65
C SER A 9 0.51 11.87 -20.45
N LEU A 10 -0.39 12.20 -21.37
CA LEU A 10 -1.29 13.34 -21.26
C LEU A 10 -2.22 13.22 -20.05
N MET A 11 -2.70 12.00 -19.75
CA MET A 11 -3.49 11.73 -18.56
C MET A 11 -2.71 12.04 -17.26
N LEU A 12 -1.41 11.72 -17.20
CA LEU A 12 -0.57 12.01 -16.03
C LEU A 12 -0.30 13.51 -15.86
N GLU A 13 -0.09 14.24 -16.95
CA GLU A 13 0.07 15.70 -16.91
C GLU A 13 -1.23 16.40 -16.51
N LEU A 14 -2.38 15.95 -17.04
CA LEU A 14 -3.69 16.45 -16.61
C LEU A 14 -3.93 16.17 -15.11
N LEU A 15 -3.59 14.98 -14.63
CA LEU A 15 -3.68 14.64 -13.21
C LEU A 15 -2.76 15.52 -12.34
N LYS A 16 -1.60 15.93 -12.86
CA LYS A 16 -0.69 16.86 -12.18
C LYS A 16 -1.32 18.24 -12.03
N LEU A 17 -1.87 18.80 -13.10
CA LEU A 17 -2.59 20.08 -13.05
C LEU A 17 -3.76 20.03 -12.05
N LEU A 18 -4.54 18.94 -12.08
CA LEU A 18 -5.65 18.70 -11.14
C LEU A 18 -5.18 18.63 -9.68
N ALA A 19 -4.10 17.89 -9.42
CA ALA A 19 -3.59 17.69 -8.07
C ALA A 19 -3.05 18.99 -7.46
N GLU A 20 -2.48 19.88 -8.28
CA GLU A 20 -1.91 21.15 -7.86
C GLU A 20 -2.96 22.24 -7.64
N ASN A 21 -4.00 22.30 -8.47
CA ASN A 21 -4.95 23.40 -8.49
C ASN A 21 -6.30 23.10 -7.84
N GLU A 22 -6.61 21.83 -7.52
CA GLU A 22 -7.92 21.30 -7.07
C GLU A 22 -9.09 21.53 -8.04
N LYS A 23 -9.12 22.66 -8.75
CA LYS A 23 -10.09 23.03 -9.77
C LYS A 23 -9.35 23.62 -10.97
N ILE A 24 -9.63 23.10 -12.17
CA ILE A 24 -9.06 23.63 -13.42
C ILE A 24 -10.19 23.86 -14.43
N THR A 25 -10.05 24.91 -15.24
CA THR A 25 -10.95 25.21 -16.36
C THR A 25 -10.43 24.59 -17.64
N LEU A 26 -11.30 24.44 -18.64
CA LEU A 26 -10.87 23.97 -19.98
C LEU A 26 -9.80 24.90 -20.57
N HIS A 27 -9.91 26.22 -20.34
CA HIS A 27 -8.94 27.18 -20.83
C HIS A 27 -7.51 26.92 -20.31
N ILE A 28 -7.35 26.60 -19.02
CA ILE A 28 -6.05 26.24 -18.44
C ILE A 28 -5.52 24.96 -19.09
N VAL A 29 -6.39 24.00 -19.37
CA VAL A 29 -6.00 22.73 -19.99
C VAL A 29 -5.55 22.93 -21.45
N GLU A 30 -6.27 23.75 -22.22
CA GLU A 30 -5.89 24.14 -23.58
C GLU A 30 -4.55 24.88 -23.60
N GLU A 31 -4.34 25.81 -22.66
CA GLU A 31 -3.12 26.61 -22.56
C GLU A 31 -1.89 25.77 -22.14
N GLU A 32 -2.03 24.93 -21.11
CA GLU A 32 -0.91 24.19 -20.52
C GLU A 32 -0.59 22.88 -21.25
N LEU A 33 -1.63 22.18 -21.78
CA LEU A 33 -1.49 20.85 -22.37
C LEU A 33 -1.80 20.80 -23.87
N GLY A 34 -2.34 21.88 -24.45
CA GLY A 34 -2.73 21.91 -25.86
C GLY A 34 -3.85 20.94 -26.23
N LEU A 35 -4.62 20.46 -25.25
CA LEU A 35 -5.70 19.50 -25.48
C LEU A 35 -6.94 20.18 -26.03
N THR A 36 -7.56 19.57 -27.04
CA THR A 36 -8.90 19.93 -27.46
C THR A 36 -9.94 19.59 -26.38
N ARG A 37 -11.13 20.19 -26.46
CA ARG A 37 -12.26 19.83 -25.60
C ARG A 37 -12.57 18.33 -25.61
N GLU A 38 -12.56 17.72 -26.80
CA GLU A 38 -12.88 16.30 -26.97
C GLU A 38 -11.84 15.39 -26.29
N GLU A 39 -10.54 15.70 -26.44
CA GLU A 39 -9.47 14.95 -25.77
C GLU A 39 -9.52 15.12 -24.26
N TYR A 40 -9.75 16.35 -23.78
CA TYR A 40 -9.93 16.62 -22.35
C TYR A 40 -11.11 15.83 -21.77
N GLU A 41 -12.28 15.87 -22.42
CA GLU A 41 -13.47 15.14 -21.97
C GLU A 41 -13.23 13.62 -21.94
N ALA A 42 -12.51 13.08 -22.94
CA ALA A 42 -12.12 11.67 -22.98
C ALA A 42 -11.19 11.29 -21.81
N LEU A 43 -10.14 12.09 -21.56
CA LEU A 43 -9.20 11.84 -20.46
C LEU A 43 -9.88 11.97 -19.09
N ILE A 44 -10.74 12.97 -18.89
CA ILE A 44 -11.52 13.13 -17.66
C ILE A 44 -12.46 11.94 -17.46
N SER A 45 -13.12 11.47 -18.52
CA SER A 45 -13.98 10.28 -18.43
C SER A 45 -13.22 9.04 -17.96
N VAL A 46 -11.94 8.90 -18.31
CA VAL A 46 -11.08 7.80 -17.80
C VAL A 46 -10.68 8.07 -16.35
N LEU A 47 -10.19 9.26 -16.02
CA LEU A 47 -9.75 9.61 -14.67
C LEU A 47 -10.87 9.48 -13.63
N LYS A 48 -12.12 9.79 -14.00
CA LYS A 48 -13.31 9.63 -13.13
C LYS A 48 -13.58 8.18 -12.69
N LYS A 49 -12.97 7.18 -13.33
CA LYS A 49 -13.05 5.77 -12.90
C LYS A 49 -12.18 5.46 -11.68
N TYR A 50 -11.20 6.31 -11.40
CA TYR A 50 -10.16 6.11 -10.39
C TYR A 50 -10.12 7.22 -9.34
N PHE A 51 -10.54 8.42 -9.72
CA PHE A 51 -10.47 9.63 -8.91
C PHE A 51 -11.85 10.26 -8.77
N MET A 52 -12.12 10.83 -7.60
CA MET A 52 -13.36 11.55 -7.33
C MET A 52 -13.32 12.95 -7.95
N LEU A 53 -13.60 13.03 -9.25
CA LEU A 53 -13.69 14.29 -10.00
C LEU A 53 -15.15 14.68 -10.23
N ARG A 54 -15.47 15.96 -10.03
CA ARG A 54 -16.80 16.54 -10.25
C ARG A 54 -16.73 17.58 -11.36
N GLU A 55 -17.57 17.41 -12.36
CA GLU A 55 -17.76 18.40 -13.42
C GLU A 55 -18.63 19.56 -12.93
N GLU A 56 -18.22 20.76 -13.29
CA GLU A 56 -18.96 22.00 -13.19
C GLU A 56 -18.99 22.63 -14.59
N LYS A 57 -19.85 23.65 -14.80
CA LYS A 57 -20.17 24.19 -16.12
C LYS A 57 -18.98 24.34 -17.09
N ASP A 58 -17.86 24.90 -16.61
CA ASP A 58 -16.65 25.17 -17.40
C ASP A 58 -15.36 24.71 -16.71
N SER A 59 -15.47 23.77 -15.76
CA SER A 59 -14.32 23.32 -14.95
C SER A 59 -14.52 21.93 -14.39
N ILE A 60 -13.42 21.28 -14.04
CA ILE A 60 -13.41 20.05 -13.25
C ILE A 60 -12.84 20.33 -11.87
N VAL A 61 -13.43 19.73 -10.85
CA VAL A 61 -12.99 19.82 -9.46
C VAL A 61 -12.54 18.44 -8.98
N PHE A 62 -11.31 18.34 -8.54
CA PHE A 62 -10.79 17.18 -7.83
C PHE A 62 -11.20 17.26 -6.36
N TYR A 63 -12.05 16.34 -5.91
CA TYR A 63 -12.50 16.29 -4.53
C TYR A 63 -11.31 16.20 -3.56
N ARG A 64 -11.20 17.20 -2.67
CA ARG A 64 -10.11 17.31 -1.70
C ARG A 64 -9.98 16.11 -0.76
N GLY A 65 -11.05 15.34 -0.54
CA GLY A 65 -10.99 14.09 0.24
C GLY A 65 -10.35 12.91 -0.50
N ASP A 66 -10.00 13.07 -1.77
CA ASP A 66 -9.34 12.06 -2.61
C ASP A 66 -8.00 12.54 -3.21
N ASN A 67 -7.78 13.86 -3.27
CA ASN A 67 -6.52 14.44 -3.70
C ASN A 67 -5.43 14.30 -2.62
N LEU A 68 -4.51 13.35 -2.79
CA LEU A 68 -3.42 13.09 -1.83
C LEU A 68 -2.50 14.30 -1.66
N LYS A 69 -2.28 15.12 -2.71
CA LYS A 69 -1.44 16.32 -2.66
C LYS A 69 -1.97 17.37 -1.67
N ALA A 70 -3.27 17.41 -1.44
CA ALA A 70 -3.94 18.40 -0.60
C ALA A 70 -3.83 18.14 0.91
N ILE A 71 -3.22 17.02 1.31
CA ILE A 71 -2.97 16.66 2.71
C ILE A 71 -1.67 17.27 3.23
N HIS A 72 -1.69 17.67 4.51
CA HIS A 72 -0.53 18.09 5.27
C HIS A 72 -0.40 17.25 6.57
N PRO A 73 0.36 16.15 6.55
CA PRO A 73 0.53 15.31 7.73
C PRO A 73 1.48 15.98 8.72
N TRP A 74 0.92 16.53 9.81
CA TRP A 74 1.71 17.24 10.81
C TRP A 74 2.81 16.35 11.43
N GLY A 75 4.02 16.91 11.55
CA GLY A 75 5.20 16.19 12.05
C GLY A 75 5.90 15.31 11.02
N TRP A 76 5.47 15.31 9.75
CA TRP A 76 6.09 14.56 8.67
C TRP A 76 6.54 15.46 7.52
N ASN A 77 7.72 15.20 6.98
CA ASN A 77 8.13 15.73 5.68
C ASN A 77 7.32 15.02 4.58
N TYR A 78 6.38 15.71 3.95
CA TYR A 78 5.50 15.11 2.96
C TYR A 78 5.98 15.36 1.52
N VAL A 79 6.26 14.28 0.79
CA VAL A 79 6.68 14.33 -0.61
C VAL A 79 5.65 13.59 -1.46
N TYR A 80 4.93 14.35 -2.28
CA TYR A 80 3.99 13.84 -3.26
C TYR A 80 4.56 14.00 -4.68
N LYS A 81 4.37 12.99 -5.53
CA LYS A 81 4.58 13.09 -6.97
C LYS A 81 3.48 12.35 -7.72
N VAL A 82 3.02 12.87 -8.85
CA VAL A 82 2.10 12.08 -9.71
C VAL A 82 2.78 10.80 -10.19
N VAL A 83 4.03 10.91 -10.64
CA VAL A 83 4.82 9.76 -11.11
C VAL A 83 6.09 9.61 -10.31
N ALA A 84 6.38 8.39 -9.87
CA ALA A 84 7.65 8.03 -9.28
C ALA A 84 8.09 6.63 -9.75
N GLY A 85 9.39 6.35 -9.70
CA GLY A 85 9.89 4.99 -9.90
C GLY A 85 9.30 4.02 -8.87
N SER A 86 9.57 4.29 -7.59
CA SER A 86 8.90 3.68 -6.44
C SER A 86 8.93 4.63 -5.25
N THR A 87 7.89 4.60 -4.41
CA THR A 87 7.88 5.36 -3.14
C THR A 87 9.01 4.94 -2.21
N MET A 88 9.40 3.67 -2.19
CA MET A 88 10.53 3.18 -1.38
C MET A 88 11.86 3.84 -1.78
N ILE A 89 12.10 4.02 -3.09
CA ILE A 89 13.30 4.68 -3.59
C ILE A 89 13.25 6.18 -3.31
N MET A 90 12.07 6.79 -3.47
CA MET A 90 11.86 8.19 -3.11
C MET A 90 12.16 8.42 -1.62
N ALA A 91 11.65 7.56 -0.74
CA ALA A 91 11.84 7.66 0.71
C ALA A 91 13.30 7.57 1.13
N ARG A 92 14.12 6.73 0.46
CA ARG A 92 15.56 6.61 0.73
C ARG A 92 16.31 7.92 0.56
N ARG A 93 15.83 8.83 -0.29
CA ARG A 93 16.40 10.16 -0.53
C ARG A 93 15.89 11.24 0.43
N CYS A 94 14.92 10.91 1.27
CA CYS A 94 14.34 11.84 2.24
C CYS A 94 14.97 11.64 3.64
N PRO A 95 14.94 12.64 4.53
CA PRO A 95 15.33 12.44 5.93
C PRO A 95 14.37 11.49 6.66
N PRO A 96 14.72 10.95 7.84
CA PRO A 96 13.75 10.34 8.75
C PRO A 96 12.53 11.25 8.99
N TRP A 97 11.41 10.63 9.36
CA TRP A 97 10.10 11.30 9.51
C TRP A 97 9.61 11.92 8.20
N SER A 98 9.69 11.13 7.12
CA SER A 98 9.18 11.50 5.81
C SER A 98 8.09 10.53 5.34
N ILE A 99 7.12 11.06 4.61
CA ILE A 99 6.10 10.29 3.91
C ILE A 99 6.24 10.57 2.43
N THR A 100 6.39 9.52 1.65
CA THR A 100 6.48 9.59 0.19
C THR A 100 5.26 8.94 -0.41
N VAL A 101 4.54 9.65 -1.28
CA VAL A 101 3.31 9.19 -1.92
C VAL A 101 3.38 9.44 -3.42
N THR A 102 2.80 8.53 -4.20
CA THR A 102 2.64 8.75 -5.63
C THR A 102 1.31 8.26 -6.16
N GLU A 103 0.87 8.82 -7.29
CA GLU A 103 -0.32 8.35 -8.01
C GLU A 103 0.00 7.14 -8.90
N TYR A 104 1.23 7.07 -9.42
CA TYR A 104 1.69 6.00 -10.29
C TYR A 104 3.16 5.60 -10.01
N GLN A 105 3.40 4.30 -9.83
CA GLN A 105 4.75 3.74 -9.72
C GLN A 105 5.16 3.07 -11.04
N VAL A 106 6.26 3.53 -11.63
CA VAL A 106 6.81 2.94 -12.87
C VAL A 106 7.40 1.54 -12.61
N TYR A 107 8.05 1.35 -11.47
CA TYR A 107 8.66 0.09 -11.04
C TYR A 107 8.48 -0.09 -9.53
N GLY A 108 7.21 -0.22 -9.11
CA GLY A 108 6.86 -0.45 -7.70
C GLY A 108 7.60 -1.66 -7.13
N ARG A 109 8.04 -1.58 -5.87
CA ARG A 109 8.82 -2.65 -5.23
C ARG A 109 7.96 -3.52 -4.32
N GLY A 110 8.12 -4.83 -4.48
CA GLY A 110 7.69 -5.86 -3.54
C GLY A 110 8.91 -6.57 -2.92
N ARG A 111 8.63 -7.64 -2.16
CA ARG A 111 9.67 -8.43 -1.50
C ARG A 111 10.53 -9.22 -2.49
N HIS A 112 11.78 -9.47 -2.11
CA HIS A 112 12.74 -10.28 -2.87
C HIS A 112 12.87 -9.87 -4.35
N GLY A 113 12.83 -8.56 -4.62
CA GLY A 113 12.96 -8.03 -5.97
C GLY A 113 11.71 -8.17 -6.86
N LYS A 114 10.61 -8.72 -6.35
CA LYS A 114 9.34 -8.74 -7.08
C LYS A 114 8.83 -7.32 -7.31
N THR A 115 8.16 -7.11 -8.43
CA THR A 115 7.52 -5.82 -8.76
C THR A 115 6.11 -5.77 -8.19
N TRP A 116 5.76 -4.63 -7.57
CA TRP A 116 4.37 -4.29 -7.29
C TRP A 116 3.78 -3.58 -8.50
N ILE A 117 2.80 -4.21 -9.15
CA ILE A 117 2.11 -3.64 -10.30
C ILE A 117 0.83 -2.96 -9.79
N GLY A 118 0.80 -1.62 -9.85
CA GLY A 118 -0.33 -0.81 -9.42
C GLY A 118 -0.67 0.27 -10.45
N GLY A 119 -1.96 0.47 -10.73
CA GLY A 119 -2.46 1.52 -11.63
C GLY A 119 -2.84 2.81 -10.89
N LEU A 120 -3.47 3.74 -11.60
CA LEU A 120 -4.03 4.96 -11.02
C LEU A 120 -5.17 4.65 -10.03
N GLY A 121 -5.32 5.49 -9.01
CA GLY A 121 -6.39 5.36 -8.00
C GLY A 121 -6.08 4.42 -6.83
N GLY A 122 -4.91 3.80 -6.78
CA GLY A 122 -4.44 3.13 -5.56
C GLY A 122 -3.88 4.10 -4.52
N LEU A 123 -3.40 3.55 -3.40
CA LEU A 123 -2.54 4.28 -2.46
C LEU A 123 -1.17 3.62 -2.42
N TRP A 124 -0.20 4.32 -2.97
CA TRP A 124 1.21 3.94 -3.00
C TRP A 124 1.96 4.87 -2.05
N VAL A 125 2.34 4.37 -0.88
CA VAL A 125 2.93 5.20 0.18
C VAL A 125 4.09 4.49 0.85
N THR A 126 5.15 5.23 1.16
CA THR A 126 6.21 4.78 2.07
C THR A 126 6.41 5.77 3.20
N TYR A 127 6.38 5.27 4.43
CA TYR A 127 6.78 5.99 5.63
C TYR A 127 8.25 5.68 5.93
N LYS A 128 9.09 6.71 6.08
CA LYS A 128 10.45 6.61 6.60
C LYS A 128 10.49 7.27 7.97
N MET A 129 10.85 6.54 9.01
CA MET A 129 10.87 7.08 10.39
C MET A 129 12.03 6.51 11.21
N GLY A 130 12.48 7.29 12.19
CA GLY A 130 13.38 6.78 13.23
C GLY A 130 12.60 5.88 14.19
N LEU A 131 13.24 4.81 14.65
CA LEU A 131 12.67 3.81 15.54
C LEU A 131 13.74 3.28 16.48
N HIS A 132 13.34 2.87 17.68
CA HIS A 132 14.19 2.03 18.51
C HIS A 132 14.41 0.67 17.83
N ALA A 133 15.61 0.09 18.01
CA ALA A 133 15.93 -1.22 17.45
C ALA A 133 14.94 -2.31 17.88
N HIS A 134 14.51 -2.27 19.14
CA HIS A 134 13.49 -3.15 19.68
C HIS A 134 12.12 -2.97 18.98
N SER A 135 11.74 -1.76 18.57
CA SER A 135 10.48 -1.52 17.89
C SER A 135 10.49 -2.05 16.45
N ALA A 136 11.64 -1.92 15.77
CA ALA A 136 11.79 -2.25 14.35
C ALA A 136 11.49 -3.73 14.04
N GLN A 137 11.89 -4.65 14.93
CA GLN A 137 11.65 -6.10 14.77
C GLN A 137 10.16 -6.49 14.76
N PHE A 138 9.27 -5.68 15.35
CA PHE A 138 7.83 -5.98 15.41
C PHE A 138 7.03 -5.37 14.26
N LEU A 139 7.63 -4.53 13.42
CA LEU A 139 6.95 -3.91 12.27
C LEU A 139 6.26 -4.92 11.34
N PRO A 140 6.84 -6.09 11.01
CA PRO A 140 6.18 -7.09 10.17
C PRO A 140 4.86 -7.61 10.75
N ILE A 141 4.64 -7.52 12.06
CA ILE A 141 3.39 -7.89 12.75
C ILE A 141 2.50 -6.67 12.94
N ALA A 142 3.09 -5.56 13.42
CA ALA A 142 2.40 -4.34 13.79
C ALA A 142 1.65 -3.72 12.60
N VAL A 143 2.31 -3.60 11.45
CA VAL A 143 1.76 -2.91 10.29
C VAL A 143 0.55 -3.66 9.70
N PRO A 144 0.59 -4.98 9.47
CA PRO A 144 -0.60 -5.73 9.03
C PRO A 144 -1.77 -5.67 10.00
N VAL A 145 -1.52 -5.74 11.31
CA VAL A 145 -2.58 -5.62 12.34
C VAL A 145 -3.21 -4.24 12.28
N LEU A 146 -2.40 -3.17 12.21
CA LEU A 146 -2.89 -1.80 12.09
C LEU A 146 -3.76 -1.60 10.85
N LEU A 147 -3.30 -2.06 9.68
CA LEU A 147 -4.06 -1.92 8.44
C LEU A 147 -5.40 -2.69 8.53
N SER A 148 -5.39 -3.90 9.09
CA SER A 148 -6.61 -4.70 9.29
C SER A 148 -7.59 -4.01 10.25
N ARG A 149 -7.12 -3.42 11.35
CA ARG A 149 -7.95 -2.63 12.28
C ARG A 149 -8.60 -1.43 11.56
N ILE A 150 -7.81 -0.67 10.79
CA ILE A 150 -8.32 0.51 10.07
C ILE A 150 -9.38 0.08 9.04
N LEU A 151 -9.15 -1.00 8.31
CA LEU A 151 -10.09 -1.53 7.32
C LEU A 151 -11.42 -1.95 7.97
N ARG A 152 -11.35 -2.67 9.09
CA ARG A 152 -12.54 -3.04 9.87
C ARG A 152 -13.28 -1.81 10.39
N ASP A 153 -12.57 -0.86 10.99
CA ASP A 153 -13.21 0.26 11.69
C ASP A 153 -13.80 1.29 10.71
N GLN A 154 -13.11 1.56 9.59
CA GLN A 154 -13.52 2.57 8.61
C GLN A 154 -14.47 2.02 7.55
N PHE A 155 -14.33 0.75 7.15
CA PHE A 155 -15.05 0.18 6.01
C PHE A 155 -15.89 -1.05 6.36
N LYS A 156 -15.86 -1.53 7.61
CA LYS A 156 -16.52 -2.78 8.03
C LYS A 156 -16.06 -4.00 7.23
N ILE A 157 -14.83 -3.94 6.71
CA ILE A 157 -14.23 -5.02 5.93
C ILE A 157 -13.45 -5.92 6.88
N ASN A 158 -13.80 -7.21 6.90
CA ASN A 158 -13.03 -8.23 7.61
C ASN A 158 -11.83 -8.65 6.75
N ALA A 159 -10.76 -7.86 6.81
CA ALA A 159 -9.52 -8.16 6.12
C ALA A 159 -8.63 -9.08 6.97
N LEU A 160 -8.10 -10.13 6.34
CA LEU A 160 -7.21 -11.09 6.97
C LEU A 160 -5.77 -10.85 6.51
N ILE A 161 -4.83 -11.32 7.31
CA ILE A 161 -3.40 -11.30 7.01
C ILE A 161 -3.07 -12.64 6.35
N LYS A 162 -2.55 -12.60 5.14
CA LYS A 162 -1.87 -13.74 4.52
C LYS A 162 -0.39 -13.57 4.79
N TRP A 163 0.17 -14.50 5.57
CA TRP A 163 1.60 -14.47 5.89
C TRP A 163 2.41 -14.43 4.58
N PRO A 164 3.53 -13.71 4.51
CA PRO A 164 4.13 -12.92 5.59
C PRO A 164 3.66 -11.47 5.68
N ASN A 165 3.02 -10.92 4.66
CA ASN A 165 2.94 -9.46 4.53
C ASN A 165 1.79 -8.95 3.64
N ASP A 166 0.83 -9.81 3.29
CA ASP A 166 -0.28 -9.45 2.42
C ASP A 166 -1.57 -9.31 3.22
N ILE A 167 -2.38 -8.31 2.88
CA ILE A 167 -3.74 -8.19 3.38
C ILE A 167 -4.70 -8.71 2.31
N VAL A 168 -5.58 -9.63 2.70
CA VAL A 168 -6.51 -10.31 1.82
C VAL A 168 -7.95 -10.15 2.29
N VAL A 169 -8.87 -10.16 1.33
CA VAL A 169 -10.32 -10.25 1.55
C VAL A 169 -10.83 -11.35 0.62
N ASN A 170 -11.49 -12.37 1.16
CA ASN A 170 -11.92 -13.56 0.42
C ASN A 170 -10.78 -14.16 -0.42
N ASP A 171 -9.61 -14.34 0.20
CA ASP A 171 -8.36 -14.84 -0.40
C ASP A 171 -7.81 -14.02 -1.59
N LYS A 172 -8.42 -12.88 -1.94
CA LYS A 172 -7.91 -11.92 -2.91
C LYS A 172 -7.10 -10.83 -2.23
N LYS A 173 -5.95 -10.51 -2.81
CA LYS A 173 -5.00 -9.52 -2.30
C LYS A 173 -5.52 -8.09 -2.43
N LEU A 174 -5.72 -7.44 -1.29
CA LEU A 174 -6.12 -6.04 -1.17
C LEU A 174 -4.91 -5.12 -1.00
N ALA A 175 -3.93 -5.53 -0.20
CA ALA A 175 -2.73 -4.76 0.03
C ALA A 175 -1.48 -5.62 0.17
N GLY A 176 -0.33 -5.04 -0.13
CA GLY A 176 0.99 -5.60 0.19
C GLY A 176 1.78 -4.63 1.05
N ILE A 177 2.51 -5.19 2.00
CA ILE A 177 3.30 -4.44 2.98
C ILE A 177 4.77 -4.80 2.78
N LEU A 178 5.63 -3.81 2.62
CA LEU A 178 7.07 -4.00 2.55
C LEU A 178 7.73 -3.24 3.70
N VAL A 179 8.29 -3.98 4.64
CA VAL A 179 9.06 -3.43 5.75
C VAL A 179 10.54 -3.67 5.46
N GLU A 180 11.33 -2.59 5.46
CA GLU A 180 12.79 -2.63 5.47
C GLU A 180 13.27 -1.78 6.65
N ALA A 181 14.40 -2.13 7.27
CA ALA A 181 15.00 -1.30 8.31
C ALA A 181 16.52 -1.29 8.13
N GLU A 182 17.15 -0.16 8.43
CA GLU A 182 18.61 0.01 8.38
C GLU A 182 19.11 0.62 9.69
N SER A 183 20.32 0.23 10.11
CA SER A 183 20.94 0.81 11.30
C SER A 183 21.36 2.25 11.03
N SER A 184 21.17 3.11 12.03
CA SER A 184 21.59 4.51 12.04
C SER A 184 22.21 4.82 13.40
N GLY A 185 23.45 4.35 13.60
CA GLY A 185 24.12 4.42 14.90
C GLY A 185 23.42 3.53 15.94
N PRO A 186 23.04 4.05 17.13
CA PRO A 186 22.32 3.29 18.15
C PRO A 186 20.85 3.04 17.81
N ASP A 187 20.29 3.77 16.84
CA ASP A 187 18.89 3.70 16.43
C ASP A 187 18.71 2.94 15.10
N MET A 188 17.45 2.69 14.74
CA MET A 188 17.07 2.15 13.43
C MET A 188 16.27 3.18 12.64
N VAL A 189 16.41 3.13 11.32
CA VAL A 189 15.53 3.83 10.39
C VAL A 189 14.66 2.79 9.70
N GLY A 190 13.36 2.85 9.94
CA GLY A 190 12.36 1.98 9.33
C GLY A 190 11.76 2.58 8.06
N TYR A 191 11.50 1.71 7.09
CA TYR A 191 10.80 1.99 5.84
C TYR A 191 9.57 1.09 5.78
N ILE A 192 8.38 1.68 5.83
CA ILE A 192 7.10 0.98 5.76
C ILE A 192 6.44 1.37 4.43
N GLY A 193 6.65 0.55 3.40
CA GLY A 193 5.96 0.64 2.13
C GLY A 193 4.60 -0.06 2.18
N LEU A 194 3.54 0.64 1.79
CA LEU A 194 2.19 0.12 1.65
C LEU A 194 1.73 0.34 0.21
N GLY A 195 1.38 -0.76 -0.45
CA GLY A 195 0.59 -0.72 -1.67
C GLY A 195 -0.81 -1.20 -1.37
N ILE A 196 -1.81 -0.32 -1.48
CA ILE A 196 -3.21 -0.64 -1.19
C ILE A 196 -4.05 -0.40 -2.43
N ASN A 197 -4.77 -1.44 -2.86
CA ASN A 197 -5.72 -1.32 -3.95
C ASN A 197 -6.98 -0.61 -3.44
N ILE A 198 -7.21 0.64 -3.87
CA ILE A 198 -8.35 1.44 -3.43
C ILE A 198 -9.36 1.59 -4.57
N ASN A 199 -9.10 2.50 -5.51
CA ASN A 199 -9.98 2.77 -6.64
C ASN A 199 -9.42 2.24 -7.96
N ASN A 200 -8.20 1.71 -7.96
CA ASN A 200 -7.59 1.08 -9.11
C ASN A 200 -8.25 -0.26 -9.46
N ASP A 201 -8.01 -0.68 -10.69
CA ASP A 201 -8.33 -2.02 -11.18
C ASP A 201 -7.04 -2.85 -11.16
N PRO A 202 -6.79 -3.65 -10.11
CA PRO A 202 -5.56 -4.42 -10.04
C PRO A 202 -5.54 -5.48 -11.16
N PRO A 203 -4.40 -5.68 -11.83
CA PRO A 203 -4.34 -6.50 -13.06
C PRO A 203 -4.42 -8.01 -12.80
N LEU A 204 -4.33 -8.45 -11.55
CA LEU A 204 -4.35 -9.86 -11.16
C LEU A 204 -5.74 -10.25 -10.67
N GLU A 205 -6.29 -11.36 -11.16
CA GLU A 205 -7.58 -11.90 -10.69
C GLU A 205 -7.57 -12.28 -9.20
N THR A 206 -6.37 -12.59 -8.69
CA THR A 206 -6.10 -12.87 -7.28
C THR A 206 -5.99 -11.59 -6.44
N ALA A 207 -6.32 -10.43 -6.98
CA ALA A 207 -6.32 -9.15 -6.28
C ALA A 207 -7.72 -8.52 -6.29
N ILE A 208 -7.97 -7.64 -5.34
CA ILE A 208 -9.23 -6.91 -5.18
C ILE A 208 -8.94 -5.49 -4.70
N SER A 209 -9.82 -4.54 -5.01
CA SER A 209 -9.72 -3.15 -4.55
C SER A 209 -10.89 -2.77 -3.63
N LEU A 210 -10.70 -1.74 -2.81
CA LEU A 210 -11.77 -1.24 -1.95
C LEU A 210 -13.01 -0.83 -2.75
N LYS A 211 -12.83 -0.19 -3.91
CA LYS A 211 -13.91 0.20 -4.84
C LYS A 211 -14.81 -0.97 -5.20
N VAL A 212 -14.21 -2.15 -5.47
CA VAL A 212 -14.97 -3.37 -5.78
C VAL A 212 -15.72 -3.88 -4.54
N ILE A 213 -15.08 -3.84 -3.37
CA ILE A 213 -15.69 -4.33 -2.11
C ILE A 213 -16.83 -3.42 -1.66
N THR A 214 -16.68 -2.10 -1.77
CA THR A 214 -17.67 -1.11 -1.31
C THR A 214 -18.70 -0.75 -2.37
N GLY A 215 -18.46 -1.10 -3.64
CA GLY A 215 -19.35 -0.79 -4.77
C GLY A 215 -19.27 0.67 -5.26
N SER A 216 -18.34 1.47 -4.75
CA SER A 216 -18.19 2.89 -5.10
C SER A 216 -16.76 3.37 -4.89
N LEU A 217 -16.40 4.51 -5.50
CA LEU A 217 -15.13 5.17 -5.20
C LEU A 217 -15.00 5.47 -3.71
N VAL A 218 -13.79 5.27 -3.19
CA VAL A 218 -13.43 5.51 -1.80
C VAL A 218 -12.52 6.74 -1.72
N PRO A 219 -12.84 7.74 -0.87
CA PRO A 219 -11.97 8.89 -0.64
C PRO A 219 -10.63 8.47 -0.01
N ARG A 220 -9.54 8.52 -0.77
CA ARG A 220 -8.25 7.96 -0.36
C ARG A 220 -7.62 8.70 0.83
N ASN A 221 -7.87 10.00 0.97
CA ASN A 221 -7.29 10.79 2.05
C ASN A 221 -7.75 10.32 3.43
N ARG A 222 -8.99 9.84 3.55
CA ARG A 222 -9.50 9.33 4.83
C ARG A 222 -8.70 8.13 5.32
N LEU A 223 -8.43 7.17 4.44
CA LEU A 223 -7.59 6.02 4.76
C LEU A 223 -6.14 6.45 5.02
N PHE A 224 -5.58 7.29 4.16
CA PHE A 224 -4.22 7.78 4.30
C PHE A 224 -3.98 8.55 5.62
N SER A 225 -4.86 9.46 6.01
CA SER A 225 -4.75 10.19 7.29
C SER A 225 -4.81 9.26 8.50
N LYS A 226 -5.69 8.25 8.46
CA LYS A 226 -5.80 7.27 9.56
C LYS A 226 -4.54 6.40 9.64
N LEU A 227 -4.01 5.94 8.50
CA LEU A 227 -2.74 5.21 8.45
C LEU A 227 -1.61 6.04 9.04
N THR A 228 -1.45 7.28 8.59
CA THR A 228 -0.40 8.18 9.07
C THR A 228 -0.47 8.41 10.58
N GLY A 229 -1.67 8.64 11.13
CA GLY A 229 -1.86 8.81 12.56
C GLY A 229 -1.66 7.53 13.39
N TRP A 230 -1.75 6.34 12.79
CA TRP A 230 -1.42 5.08 13.46
C TRP A 230 0.07 4.75 13.37
N VAL A 231 0.69 4.95 12.21
CA VAL A 231 2.12 4.76 12.00
C VAL A 231 2.93 5.66 12.94
N SER A 232 2.51 6.91 13.16
CA SER A 232 3.18 7.80 14.12
C SER A 232 3.13 7.33 15.58
N ARG A 233 2.30 6.32 15.89
CA ARG A 233 2.14 5.73 17.23
C ARG A 233 2.55 4.26 17.26
N ILE A 234 3.27 3.77 16.25
CA ILE A 234 3.59 2.35 16.12
C ILE A 234 4.45 1.84 17.27
N GLU A 235 5.34 2.67 17.83
CA GLU A 235 6.17 2.28 18.98
C GLU A 235 5.33 1.95 20.22
N LYS A 236 4.26 2.71 20.47
CA LYS A 236 3.31 2.40 21.56
C LYS A 236 2.55 1.08 21.34
N LEU A 237 2.35 0.69 20.09
CA LEU A 237 1.68 -0.58 19.79
C LEU A 237 2.58 -1.78 20.12
N VAL A 238 3.88 -1.64 19.89
CA VAL A 238 4.86 -2.73 20.07
C VAL A 238 5.38 -2.84 21.51
N GLU A 239 5.02 -1.91 22.40
CA GLU A 239 5.24 -2.01 23.86
C GLU A 239 4.49 -3.19 24.50
N ARG A 240 3.48 -3.76 23.81
CA ARG A 240 2.71 -4.93 24.27
C ARG A 240 2.81 -6.07 23.25
N PRO A 241 4.00 -6.66 23.05
CA PRO A 241 4.28 -7.56 21.94
C PRO A 241 3.39 -8.81 21.93
N GLU A 242 3.10 -9.40 23.10
CA GLU A 242 2.23 -10.59 23.15
C GLU A 242 0.77 -10.30 22.75
N LEU A 243 0.21 -9.17 23.17
CA LEU A 243 -1.14 -8.79 22.73
C LEU A 243 -1.18 -8.51 21.23
N LEU A 244 -0.12 -7.90 20.69
CA LEU A 244 0.01 -7.68 19.26
C LEU A 244 0.12 -9.00 18.49
N ARG A 245 0.89 -9.97 19.01
CA ARG A 245 1.06 -11.30 18.43
C ARG A 245 -0.25 -12.09 18.42
N LEU A 246 -0.98 -12.09 19.53
CA LEU A 246 -2.30 -12.74 19.62
C LEU A 246 -3.29 -12.14 18.63
N GLU A 247 -3.27 -10.82 18.46
CA GLU A 247 -4.13 -10.17 17.48
C GLU A 247 -3.74 -10.48 16.02
N TYR A 248 -2.44 -10.61 15.76
CA TYR A 248 -1.97 -11.07 14.45
C TYR A 248 -2.42 -12.50 14.17
N LEU A 249 -2.27 -13.41 15.15
CA LEU A 249 -2.73 -14.80 15.07
C LEU A 249 -4.23 -14.89 14.75
N GLU A 250 -5.07 -14.11 15.45
CA GLU A 250 -6.51 -14.05 15.22
C GLU A 250 -6.87 -13.68 13.77
N LYS A 251 -6.03 -12.86 13.12
CA LYS A 251 -6.25 -12.36 11.76
C LYS A 251 -5.51 -13.15 10.70
N LEU A 252 -4.74 -14.16 11.07
CA LEU A 252 -3.86 -14.89 10.16
C LEU A 252 -4.67 -15.92 9.36
N SER A 253 -4.99 -15.59 8.12
CA SER A 253 -5.65 -16.49 7.17
C SER A 253 -4.87 -17.77 6.87
N THR A 254 -3.55 -17.73 7.08
CA THR A 254 -2.62 -18.85 6.84
C THR A 254 -2.70 -19.91 7.95
N LEU A 255 -3.15 -19.54 9.15
CA LEU A 255 -3.17 -20.42 10.32
C LEU A 255 -4.10 -21.63 10.10
N GLY A 256 -3.65 -22.81 10.51
CA GLY A 256 -4.38 -24.07 10.38
C GLY A 256 -4.38 -24.67 8.97
N ARG A 257 -3.91 -23.95 7.95
CA ARG A 257 -3.89 -24.42 6.56
C ARG A 257 -2.65 -25.26 6.26
N LYS A 258 -2.79 -26.16 5.28
CA LYS A 258 -1.65 -26.86 4.69
C LYS A 258 -0.94 -25.92 3.73
N VAL A 259 0.36 -25.70 3.96
CA VAL A 259 1.16 -24.72 3.23
C VAL A 259 2.39 -25.34 2.62
N LYS A 260 2.83 -24.73 1.52
CA LYS A 260 4.18 -24.87 0.97
C LYS A 260 4.87 -23.52 1.05
N VAL A 261 5.93 -23.44 1.83
CA VAL A 261 6.80 -22.26 1.91
C VAL A 261 8.05 -22.50 1.07
N VAL A 262 8.27 -21.67 0.07
CA VAL A 262 9.45 -21.71 -0.80
C VAL A 262 10.48 -20.74 -0.24
N THR A 263 11.64 -21.24 0.14
CA THR A 263 12.81 -20.45 0.55
C THR A 263 13.85 -20.45 -0.59
N LYS A 264 15.02 -19.85 -0.37
CA LYS A 264 16.13 -19.93 -1.34
C LYS A 264 16.72 -21.34 -1.44
N ASP A 265 16.75 -22.05 -0.32
CA ASP A 265 17.53 -23.29 -0.18
C ASP A 265 16.63 -24.53 -0.23
N SER A 266 15.34 -24.40 0.07
CA SER A 266 14.42 -25.54 0.18
C SER A 266 12.94 -25.16 0.06
N GLU A 267 12.10 -26.19 -0.12
CA GLU A 267 10.66 -26.11 0.09
C GLU A 267 10.27 -26.77 1.41
N ILE A 268 9.47 -26.07 2.22
CA ILE A 268 8.95 -26.56 3.49
C ILE A 268 7.45 -26.81 3.30
N VAL A 269 7.02 -28.05 3.48
CA VAL A 269 5.62 -28.45 3.35
C VAL A 269 5.10 -28.96 4.67
N GLY A 270 3.96 -28.43 5.13
CA GLY A 270 3.38 -28.80 6.41
C GLY A 270 2.13 -27.98 6.73
N THR A 271 1.70 -28.01 7.99
CA THR A 271 0.56 -27.22 8.46
C THR A 271 1.06 -26.00 9.21
N ALA A 272 0.59 -24.80 8.84
CA ALA A 272 0.91 -23.59 9.58
C ALA A 272 0.22 -23.61 10.95
N SER A 273 0.97 -23.85 12.03
CA SER A 273 0.40 -24.08 13.37
C SER A 273 0.38 -22.83 14.25
N SER A 274 1.30 -21.89 14.04
CA SER A 274 1.43 -20.69 14.87
C SER A 274 2.38 -19.66 14.25
N ILE A 275 2.67 -18.60 14.99
CA ILE A 275 3.78 -17.69 14.74
C ILE A 275 4.65 -17.51 15.98
N SER A 276 5.95 -17.28 15.80
CA SER A 276 6.85 -16.91 16.89
C SER A 276 6.56 -15.51 17.43
N GLU A 277 7.23 -15.15 18.52
CA GLU A 277 7.18 -13.81 19.13
C GLU A 277 7.50 -12.68 18.13
N LEU A 278 8.32 -12.97 17.13
CA LEU A 278 8.75 -12.02 16.09
C LEU A 278 8.02 -12.23 14.74
N GLY A 279 6.97 -13.07 14.71
CA GLY A 279 6.10 -13.23 13.54
C GLY A 279 6.63 -14.20 12.48
N GLU A 280 7.62 -15.02 12.83
CA GLU A 280 8.08 -16.13 11.99
C GLU A 280 7.02 -17.21 11.96
N LEU A 281 6.75 -17.81 10.80
CA LEU A 281 5.72 -18.85 10.69
C LEU A 281 6.22 -20.15 11.29
N ILE A 282 5.43 -20.78 12.14
CA ILE A 282 5.69 -22.13 12.64
C ILE A 282 4.91 -23.11 11.78
N VAL A 283 5.63 -24.04 11.14
CA VAL A 283 5.08 -25.05 10.22
C VAL A 283 5.35 -26.43 10.80
N GLU A 284 4.29 -27.18 11.08
CA GLU A 284 4.39 -28.60 11.45
C GLU A 284 4.61 -29.46 10.22
N THR A 285 5.82 -30.01 10.12
CA THR A 285 6.21 -30.94 9.04
C THR A 285 6.17 -32.37 9.55
N SER A 286 6.32 -33.35 8.65
CA SER A 286 6.47 -34.76 9.04
C SER A 286 7.73 -35.04 9.88
N SER A 287 8.72 -34.16 9.83
CA SER A 287 9.98 -34.24 10.59
C SER A 287 9.99 -33.38 11.87
N GLY A 288 8.86 -32.75 12.21
CA GLY A 288 8.72 -31.85 13.37
C GLY A 288 8.44 -30.40 12.99
N SER A 289 8.43 -29.53 14.00
CA SER A 289 8.11 -28.10 13.83
C SER A 289 9.30 -27.33 13.25
N VAL A 290 9.07 -26.60 12.17
CA VAL A 290 10.06 -25.73 11.53
C VAL A 290 9.59 -24.28 11.62
N LYS A 291 10.49 -23.40 12.07
CA LYS A 291 10.29 -21.96 12.11
C LYS A 291 10.82 -21.34 10.81
N VAL A 292 10.02 -20.52 10.15
CA VAL A 292 10.38 -19.89 8.88
C VAL A 292 10.33 -18.37 8.99
N SER A 293 11.47 -17.73 8.76
CA SER A 293 11.56 -16.28 8.80
C SER A 293 10.90 -15.66 7.58
N SER A 294 10.29 -14.49 7.79
CA SER A 294 9.80 -13.69 6.69
C SER A 294 10.93 -13.21 5.78
N SER A 295 12.19 -13.09 6.22
CA SER A 295 13.30 -12.73 5.32
C SER A 295 13.73 -13.85 4.37
N GLU A 296 13.37 -15.10 4.68
CA GLU A 296 13.79 -16.29 3.93
C GLU A 296 12.70 -16.78 2.97
N ALA A 297 11.43 -16.58 3.33
CA ALA A 297 10.31 -17.03 2.52
C ALA A 297 10.10 -16.17 1.26
N LEU A 298 10.40 -16.75 0.11
CA LEU A 298 10.20 -16.14 -1.21
C LEU A 298 8.74 -16.18 -1.64
N LYS A 299 8.02 -17.25 -1.27
CA LYS A 299 6.62 -17.48 -1.59
C LYS A 299 5.99 -18.43 -0.57
N ILE A 300 4.72 -18.23 -0.27
CA ILE A 300 3.88 -19.22 0.41
C ILE A 300 2.68 -19.57 -0.46
N ILE A 301 2.32 -20.84 -0.48
CA ILE A 301 1.18 -21.38 -1.23
C ILE A 301 0.29 -22.12 -0.22
N HIS A 302 -0.98 -21.75 -0.17
CA HIS A 302 -2.02 -22.52 0.53
C HIS A 302 -2.39 -23.70 -0.39
N LEU A 303 -2.34 -24.93 0.13
CA LEU A 303 -2.52 -26.17 -0.64
C LEU A 303 -3.94 -26.74 -0.54
N ASP A 304 -4.79 -26.10 0.25
CA ASP A 304 -6.23 -26.33 0.42
C ASP A 304 -7.08 -25.59 -0.61
#